data_AF-A0A538RYZ0-F1
#
_entry.id   AF-A0A538RYZ0-F1
#
_cell.length_a   1.000
_cell.length_b   1.000
_cell.length_c   1.000
_cell.angle_alpha   90.00
_cell.angle_beta   90.00
_cell.angle_gamma   90.00
#
_symmetry.space_group_name_H-M   'P 1'
#
loop_
_entity.id
_entity.type
_entity.pdbx_description
1 polymer ?
#
loop_
_entity_poly.entity_id
_entity_poly.type
_entity_poly.pdbx_seq_one_letter_code
_entity_poly.pdbx_strand_id
1 'polypeptide(L)'
;MGRPALKLLAILALLTVGWLIPWHSLAADERKTEEVTIYRDDFGIPNIFAASEEGVAYGLGYAQAEDRLEEIFKQYRRAEGTMAEAFGPSFLHDDYRQRLWQHRAVAEANYPKLSARSRVLIEAYQSGIKQYMEEHPEEVPAWAPKLEPWQIIALGRFIIWGWPEGDASGDLQRAGIQPDPIAARGSNQWVIAPGRTADGVPLALVDPHLGWYGQFRFYEARLYGGALQTAGMTIPGLPLSVLGHNRYCSVAMTTGGPDAADVYEEELNPENPRQYRYDGQWRDMTVRT
;
A
#
# COMPACT_ATOMS: atom_id res chain seq x y z
N MET A 1 69.62 63.25 -29.90
CA MET A 1 68.32 63.94 -29.80
C MET A 1 67.39 63.10 -28.93
N GLY A 2 66.81 63.71 -27.90
CA GLY A 2 65.64 63.19 -27.15
C GLY A 2 65.90 62.14 -26.06
N ARG A 3 65.90 62.59 -24.80
CA ARG A 3 65.91 61.78 -23.56
C ARG A 3 64.47 61.83 -22.91
N PRO A 4 64.16 61.18 -21.77
CA PRO A 4 63.14 60.11 -21.61
C PRO A 4 61.98 60.46 -20.64
N ALA A 5 61.30 59.43 -20.08
CA ALA A 5 60.37 59.37 -18.91
C ALA A 5 58.85 59.45 -19.22
N LEU A 6 57.89 58.76 -18.56
CA LEU A 6 57.80 58.03 -17.28
C LEU A 6 56.42 57.27 -17.18
N LYS A 7 56.35 56.12 -16.46
CA LYS A 7 55.24 55.57 -15.60
C LYS A 7 53.90 55.11 -16.27
N LEU A 8 53.10 54.12 -15.82
CA LEU A 8 52.97 53.35 -14.56
C LEU A 8 51.96 52.15 -14.76
N LEU A 9 52.16 51.04 -14.03
CA LEU A 9 51.18 50.21 -13.27
C LEU A 9 50.14 49.23 -13.90
N ALA A 10 49.95 48.13 -13.12
CA ALA A 10 48.87 47.12 -13.00
C ALA A 10 49.01 45.83 -13.85
N ILE A 11 49.53 44.70 -13.31
CA ILE A 11 49.01 43.72 -12.32
C ILE A 11 48.00 42.71 -12.91
N LEU A 12 48.44 41.43 -12.91
CA LEU A 12 47.77 40.13 -12.70
C LEU A 12 46.34 39.90 -13.23
N ALA A 13 45.91 38.74 -13.72
CA ALA A 13 46.42 37.37 -13.69
C ALA A 13 45.60 36.57 -14.73
N LEU A 14 46.07 35.40 -15.16
CA LEU A 14 45.17 34.26 -15.36
C LEU A 14 45.95 32.96 -15.17
N LEU A 15 45.73 32.39 -13.99
CA LEU A 15 46.12 31.06 -13.56
C LEU A 15 45.18 30.01 -14.17
N THR A 16 45.79 28.88 -14.51
CA THR A 16 45.27 27.51 -14.40
C THR A 16 44.02 27.11 -15.18
N VAL A 17 44.32 26.37 -16.25
CA VAL A 17 43.57 25.26 -16.83
C VAL A 17 42.91 24.37 -15.77
N GLY A 18 41.64 24.05 -15.98
CA GLY A 18 40.94 22.93 -15.34
C GLY A 18 39.47 23.25 -15.08
N TRP A 19 38.59 22.35 -15.53
CA TRP A 19 37.13 22.33 -15.31
C TRP A 19 36.26 23.12 -16.30
N LEU A 20 36.09 22.57 -17.51
CA LEU A 20 34.90 22.78 -18.34
C LEU A 20 34.56 21.47 -19.06
N ILE A 21 34.20 20.43 -18.30
CA ILE A 21 33.28 19.43 -18.82
C ILE A 21 31.90 19.98 -18.44
N PRO A 22 31.07 20.44 -19.40
CA PRO A 22 29.68 20.65 -19.08
C PRO A 22 29.14 19.28 -18.73
N TRP A 23 28.82 19.10 -17.44
CA TRP A 23 27.88 18.09 -17.01
C TRP A 23 26.68 18.26 -17.93
N HIS A 24 26.56 17.38 -18.92
CA HIS A 24 25.28 17.21 -19.57
C HIS A 24 24.39 16.79 -18.41
N SER A 25 23.53 17.72 -17.97
CA SER A 25 22.29 17.38 -17.31
C SER A 25 21.79 16.17 -18.06
N LEU A 26 21.76 15.02 -17.39
CA LEU A 26 20.96 13.90 -17.87
C LEU A 26 19.59 14.53 -18.06
N ALA A 27 19.23 14.74 -19.33
CA ALA A 27 17.99 15.38 -19.71
C ALA A 27 16.92 14.77 -18.80
N ALA A 28 16.26 15.62 -18.01
CA ALA A 28 15.05 15.23 -17.34
C ALA A 28 14.23 14.52 -18.42
N ASP A 29 14.01 13.23 -18.21
CA ASP A 29 13.21 12.39 -19.07
C ASP A 29 11.93 13.20 -19.35
N GLU A 30 11.82 13.77 -20.55
CA GLU A 30 10.63 14.49 -21.00
C GLU A 30 9.54 13.45 -21.20
N ARG A 31 9.14 12.76 -20.12
CA ARG A 31 7.86 12.11 -20.05
C ARG A 31 6.88 13.23 -20.22
N LYS A 32 6.29 13.32 -21.40
CA LYS A 32 5.11 14.14 -21.63
C LYS A 32 4.18 13.90 -20.46
N THR A 33 3.87 14.98 -19.74
CA THR A 33 2.87 14.97 -18.68
C THR A 33 1.58 14.47 -19.30
N GLU A 34 1.12 13.31 -18.86
CA GLU A 34 -0.15 12.75 -19.26
C GLU A 34 -1.28 13.53 -18.56
N GLU A 35 -2.35 13.80 -19.28
CA GLU A 35 -3.56 14.38 -18.69
C GLU A 35 -4.36 13.28 -17.99
N VAL A 36 -4.67 13.50 -16.71
CA VAL A 36 -5.54 12.64 -15.90
C VAL A 36 -6.78 13.45 -15.53
N THR A 37 -7.96 12.92 -15.82
CA THR A 37 -9.23 13.61 -15.56
C THR A 37 -10.05 12.82 -14.54
N ILE A 38 -10.55 13.50 -13.50
CA ILE A 38 -11.39 12.91 -12.45
C ILE A 38 -12.76 13.59 -12.50
N TYR A 39 -13.79 12.85 -12.89
CA TYR A 39 -15.19 13.30 -12.80
C TYR A 39 -15.85 12.68 -11.57
N ARG A 40 -16.39 13.50 -10.67
CA ARG A 40 -17.19 13.02 -9.54
C ARG A 40 -18.67 13.07 -9.91
N ASP A 41 -19.39 11.98 -9.61
CA ASP A 41 -20.86 11.95 -9.76
C ASP A 41 -21.57 12.53 -8.52
N ASP A 42 -22.90 12.49 -8.50
CA ASP A 42 -23.73 13.08 -7.44
C ASP A 42 -23.45 12.50 -6.03
N PHE A 43 -22.83 11.32 -5.95
CA PHE A 43 -22.42 10.68 -4.70
C PHE A 43 -20.95 10.91 -4.35
N GLY A 44 -20.25 11.70 -5.17
CA GLY A 44 -18.82 11.95 -5.04
C GLY A 44 -17.94 10.82 -5.58
N ILE A 45 -18.49 9.81 -6.26
CA ILE A 45 -17.68 8.66 -6.73
C ILE A 45 -16.76 9.13 -7.86
N PRO A 46 -15.42 8.97 -7.75
CA PRO A 46 -14.50 9.38 -8.81
C PRO A 46 -14.56 8.43 -10.01
N ASN A 47 -14.68 9.01 -11.18
CA ASN A 47 -14.52 8.39 -12.49
C ASN A 47 -13.22 8.91 -13.09
N ILE A 48 -12.19 8.07 -13.08
CA ILE A 48 -10.81 8.45 -13.37
C ILE A 48 -10.47 8.00 -14.79
N PHE A 49 -10.07 8.94 -15.62
CA PHE A 49 -9.70 8.73 -17.01
C PHE A 49 -8.24 9.11 -17.24
N ALA A 50 -7.50 8.23 -17.88
CA ALA A 50 -6.16 8.49 -18.41
C ALA A 50 -5.91 7.62 -19.64
N ALA A 51 -4.87 7.91 -20.42
CA ALA A 51 -4.46 7.05 -21.54
C ALA A 51 -3.78 5.76 -21.05
N SER A 52 -3.07 5.82 -19.93
CA SER A 52 -2.22 4.76 -19.37
C SER A 52 -2.77 4.18 -18.06
N GLU A 53 -2.24 3.03 -17.63
CA GLU A 53 -2.57 2.47 -16.32
C GLU A 53 -1.92 3.28 -15.20
N GLU A 54 -0.75 3.88 -15.47
CA GLU A 54 -0.01 4.77 -14.58
C GLU A 54 -0.83 6.01 -14.24
N GLY A 55 -1.39 6.69 -15.25
CA GLY A 55 -2.22 7.86 -15.07
C GLY A 55 -3.48 7.56 -14.25
N VAL A 56 -4.10 6.40 -14.45
CA VAL A 56 -5.24 5.95 -13.64
C VAL A 56 -4.83 5.69 -12.20
N ALA A 57 -3.72 4.99 -11.97
CA ALA A 57 -3.23 4.72 -10.62
C ALA A 57 -2.90 6.03 -9.88
N TYR A 58 -2.26 6.98 -10.57
CA TYR A 58 -2.02 8.34 -10.08
C TYR A 58 -3.32 9.05 -9.69
N GLY A 59 -4.30 9.09 -10.59
CA GLY A 59 -5.59 9.73 -10.33
C GLY A 59 -6.35 9.09 -9.17
N LEU A 60 -6.25 7.77 -9.01
CA LEU A 60 -6.84 7.07 -7.86
C LEU A 60 -6.16 7.44 -6.55
N GLY A 61 -4.83 7.59 -6.56
CA GLY A 61 -4.08 8.06 -5.39
C GLY A 61 -4.50 9.45 -4.96
N TYR A 62 -4.63 10.36 -5.94
CA TYR A 62 -5.11 11.72 -5.71
C TYR A 62 -6.55 11.74 -5.16
N ALA A 63 -7.49 11.04 -5.80
CA ALA A 63 -8.90 11.02 -5.38
C ALA A 63 -9.09 10.41 -3.98
N GLN A 64 -8.39 9.32 -3.66
CA GLN A 64 -8.46 8.72 -2.33
C GLN A 64 -7.81 9.61 -1.26
N ALA A 65 -6.74 10.35 -1.61
CA ALA A 65 -6.14 11.34 -0.71
C ALA A 65 -7.13 12.47 -0.43
N GLU A 66 -7.75 13.04 -1.47
CA GLU A 66 -8.78 14.08 -1.36
C GLU A 66 -9.92 13.68 -0.41
N ASP A 67 -10.38 12.43 -0.48
CA ASP A 67 -11.50 12.02 0.36
C ASP A 67 -11.08 11.50 1.73
N ARG A 68 -9.91 10.85 1.84
CA ARG A 68 -9.57 9.95 2.98
C ARG A 68 -8.08 9.90 3.31
N LEU A 69 -7.33 10.99 3.16
CA LEU A 69 -5.88 11.05 3.44
C LEU A 69 -5.50 10.46 4.81
N GLU A 70 -6.19 10.87 5.88
CA GLU A 70 -5.94 10.34 7.23
C GLU A 70 -6.15 8.83 7.32
N GLU A 71 -7.16 8.30 6.62
CA GLU A 71 -7.47 6.87 6.62
C GLU A 71 -6.32 6.09 5.99
N ILE A 72 -5.81 6.54 4.83
CA ILE A 72 -4.64 5.95 4.16
C ILE A 72 -3.43 5.90 5.11
N PHE A 73 -3.14 7.00 5.80
CA PHE A 73 -2.00 7.05 6.73
C PHE A 73 -2.17 6.14 7.94
N LYS A 74 -3.36 6.09 8.53
CA LYS A 74 -3.67 5.16 9.63
C LYS A 74 -3.55 3.71 9.16
N GLN A 75 -3.91 3.41 7.92
CA GLN A 75 -3.78 2.07 7.33
C GLN A 75 -2.32 1.64 7.20
N TYR A 76 -1.45 2.50 6.70
CA TYR A 76 -0.02 2.21 6.63
C TYR A 76 0.59 2.05 8.02
N ARG A 77 0.28 2.95 8.97
CA ARG A 77 0.76 2.83 10.36
C ARG A 77 0.28 1.54 11.05
N ARG A 78 -0.98 1.14 10.84
CA ARG A 78 -1.49 -0.16 11.33
C ARG A 78 -0.68 -1.30 10.75
N ALA A 79 -0.53 -1.38 9.43
CA ALA A 79 0.21 -2.45 8.79
C ALA A 79 1.68 -2.53 9.26
N GLU A 80 2.30 -1.40 9.56
CA GLU A 80 3.69 -1.33 10.03
C GLU A 80 3.86 -1.57 11.54
N GLY A 81 2.78 -1.48 12.32
CA GLY A 81 2.84 -1.48 13.78
C GLY A 81 3.52 -0.22 14.33
N THR A 82 3.09 0.96 13.85
CA THR A 82 3.60 2.27 14.27
C THR A 82 2.48 3.23 14.69
N MET A 83 1.34 2.69 15.13
CA MET A 83 0.22 3.50 15.62
C MET A 83 0.54 4.14 16.98
N ALA A 84 1.25 3.45 17.87
CA ALA A 84 1.57 3.94 19.20
C ALA A 84 2.50 5.16 19.17
N GLU A 85 3.34 5.29 18.13
CA GLU A 85 4.19 6.46 17.90
C GLU A 85 3.37 7.75 17.69
N ALA A 86 2.19 7.63 17.06
CA ALA A 86 1.33 8.76 16.72
C ALA A 86 0.17 8.97 17.70
N PHE A 87 -0.40 7.88 18.22
CA PHE A 87 -1.66 7.89 18.97
C PHE A 87 -1.52 7.35 20.41
N GLY A 88 -0.30 7.00 20.82
CA GLY A 88 0.03 6.69 22.20
C GLY A 88 -0.14 5.23 22.61
N PRO A 89 0.10 4.94 23.92
CA PRO A 89 0.32 3.59 24.41
C PRO A 89 -0.81 2.58 24.25
N SER A 90 -2.05 3.02 24.00
CA SER A 90 -3.19 2.13 23.77
C SER A 90 -3.01 1.22 22.55
N PHE A 91 -2.12 1.60 21.61
CA PHE A 91 -1.81 0.82 20.42
C PHE A 91 -0.60 -0.11 20.57
N LEU A 92 0.06 -0.17 21.73
CA LEU A 92 1.27 -0.98 21.92
C LEU A 92 1.04 -2.46 21.63
N HIS A 93 -0.11 -2.99 22.06
CA HIS A 93 -0.45 -4.40 21.84
C HIS A 93 -0.66 -4.70 20.35
N ASP A 94 -1.43 -3.85 19.66
CA ASP A 94 -1.66 -3.99 18.22
C ASP A 94 -0.35 -3.85 17.44
N ASP A 95 0.48 -2.84 17.77
CA ASP A 95 1.77 -2.61 17.12
C ASP A 95 2.72 -3.79 17.33
N TYR A 96 2.78 -4.34 18.55
CA TYR A 96 3.55 -5.55 18.86
C TYR A 96 3.11 -6.72 17.97
N ARG A 97 1.80 -6.94 17.85
CA ARG A 97 1.23 -7.99 17.00
C ARG A 97 1.59 -7.81 15.53
N GLN A 98 1.49 -6.60 14.98
CA GLN A 98 1.84 -6.36 13.57
C GLN A 98 3.35 -6.48 13.29
N ARG A 99 4.20 -6.09 14.26
CA ARG A 99 5.65 -6.29 14.17
C ARG A 99 6.05 -7.78 14.23
N LEU A 100 5.29 -8.60 14.95
CA LEU A 100 5.47 -10.06 14.96
C LEU A 100 5.26 -10.65 13.54
N TRP A 101 4.23 -10.19 12.83
CA TRP A 101 3.88 -10.60 11.46
C TRP A 101 4.77 -10.03 10.34
N GLN A 102 5.62 -9.07 10.68
CA GLN A 102 6.66 -8.55 9.79
C GLN A 102 6.14 -8.01 8.45
N HIS A 103 4.94 -7.42 8.41
CA HIS A 103 4.38 -6.89 7.18
C HIS A 103 5.35 -5.89 6.51
N ARG A 104 5.91 -4.96 7.30
CA ARG A 104 6.93 -4.00 6.86
C ARG A 104 8.19 -4.67 6.32
N ALA A 105 8.90 -5.43 7.16
CA ALA A 105 10.20 -5.98 6.79
C ALA A 105 10.12 -6.91 5.57
N VAL A 106 9.06 -7.74 5.48
CA VAL A 106 8.84 -8.62 4.33
C VAL A 106 8.47 -7.81 3.08
N ALA A 107 7.63 -6.78 3.19
CA ALA A 107 7.27 -5.94 2.07
C ALA A 107 8.49 -5.19 1.52
N GLU A 108 9.29 -4.56 2.39
CA GLU A 108 10.49 -3.81 2.03
C GLU A 108 11.52 -4.71 1.32
N ALA A 109 11.82 -5.89 1.89
CA ALA A 109 12.79 -6.81 1.32
C ALA A 109 12.36 -7.44 -0.03
N ASN A 110 11.05 -7.52 -0.30
CA ASN A 110 10.52 -8.13 -1.52
C ASN A 110 10.02 -7.13 -2.56
N TYR A 111 9.87 -5.85 -2.21
CA TYR A 111 9.45 -4.82 -3.15
C TYR A 111 10.29 -4.77 -4.44
N PRO A 112 11.63 -4.85 -4.39
CA PRO A 112 12.45 -4.85 -5.62
C PRO A 112 12.21 -6.07 -6.53
N LYS A 113 11.65 -7.16 -5.99
CA LYS A 113 11.36 -8.40 -6.73
C LYS A 113 10.02 -8.36 -7.45
N LEU A 114 9.19 -7.35 -7.19
CA LEU A 114 7.92 -7.18 -7.89
C LEU A 114 8.14 -6.90 -9.37
N SER A 115 7.14 -7.31 -10.16
CA SER A 115 7.12 -6.99 -11.59
C SER A 115 7.24 -5.49 -11.82
N ALA A 116 7.87 -5.11 -12.94
CA ALA A 116 8.00 -3.69 -13.31
C ALA A 116 6.64 -2.99 -13.35
N ARG A 117 5.62 -3.64 -13.94
CA ARG A 117 4.24 -3.13 -13.98
C ARG A 117 3.70 -2.85 -12.58
N SER A 118 3.83 -3.79 -11.63
CA SER A 118 3.35 -3.59 -10.25
C SER A 118 4.02 -2.39 -9.57
N ARG A 119 5.36 -2.28 -9.68
CA ARG A 119 6.11 -1.16 -9.07
C ARG A 119 5.69 0.18 -9.66
N VAL A 120 5.53 0.23 -10.99
CA VAL A 120 5.10 1.43 -11.71
C VAL A 120 3.71 1.90 -11.24
N LEU A 121 2.72 1.01 -11.10
CA LEU A 121 1.38 1.38 -10.61
C LEU A 121 1.40 1.85 -9.15
N ILE A 122 2.19 1.18 -8.29
CA ILE A 122 2.36 1.55 -6.88
C ILE A 122 2.97 2.95 -6.77
N GLU A 123 4.04 3.22 -7.52
CA GLU A 123 4.75 4.50 -7.51
C GLU A 123 3.89 5.63 -8.10
N ALA A 124 3.12 5.35 -9.15
CA ALA A 124 2.18 6.32 -9.72
C ALA A 124 1.07 6.68 -8.72
N TYR A 125 0.47 5.70 -8.07
CA TYR A 125 -0.52 5.93 -7.02
C TYR A 125 0.03 6.73 -5.84
N GLN A 126 1.24 6.42 -5.36
CA GLN A 126 1.86 7.24 -4.31
C GLN A 126 2.19 8.65 -4.77
N SER A 127 2.56 8.83 -6.04
CA SER A 127 2.78 10.17 -6.61
C SER A 127 1.50 10.99 -6.61
N GLY A 128 0.33 10.37 -6.86
CA GLY A 128 -0.97 11.03 -6.75
C GLY A 128 -1.29 11.51 -5.34
N ILE A 129 -1.02 10.66 -4.33
CA ILE A 129 -1.17 11.05 -2.92
C ILE A 129 -0.23 12.21 -2.57
N LYS A 130 1.03 12.13 -3.00
CA LYS A 130 2.04 13.17 -2.74
C LYS A 130 1.66 14.50 -3.38
N GLN A 131 1.14 14.48 -4.61
CA GLN A 131 0.64 15.69 -5.26
C GLN A 131 -0.45 16.36 -4.41
N TYR A 132 -1.45 15.59 -3.95
CA TYR A 132 -2.50 16.13 -3.09
C TYR A 132 -1.94 16.72 -1.79
N MET A 133 -0.97 16.04 -1.16
CA MET A 133 -0.29 16.56 0.04
C MET A 133 0.49 17.87 -0.21
N GLU A 134 1.08 18.03 -1.39
CA GLU A 134 1.82 19.24 -1.77
C GLU A 134 0.87 20.43 -2.03
N GLU A 135 -0.31 20.17 -2.60
CA GLU A 135 -1.34 21.17 -2.88
C GLU A 135 -2.14 21.55 -1.63
N HIS A 136 -2.29 20.63 -0.68
CA HIS A 136 -3.09 20.77 0.54
C HIS A 136 -2.28 20.49 1.82
N PRO A 137 -1.17 21.22 2.07
CA PRO A 137 -0.29 20.95 3.20
C PRO A 137 -0.98 21.11 4.56
N GLU A 138 -2.05 21.91 4.65
CA GLU A 138 -2.88 22.08 5.84
C GLU A 138 -3.71 20.85 6.21
N GLU A 139 -3.99 19.98 5.24
CA GLU A 139 -4.72 18.72 5.46
C GLU A 139 -3.78 17.57 5.84
N VAL A 140 -2.47 17.75 5.70
CA VAL A 140 -1.48 16.74 6.05
C VAL A 140 -1.25 16.74 7.57
N PRO A 141 -1.69 15.69 8.31
CA PRO A 141 -1.47 15.63 9.74
C PRO A 141 0.02 15.56 10.08
N ALA A 142 0.43 16.21 11.18
CA ALA A 142 1.81 16.18 11.66
C ALA A 142 2.33 14.75 11.97
N TRP A 143 1.42 13.80 12.22
CA TRP A 143 1.73 12.39 12.43
C TRP A 143 1.76 11.55 11.14
N ALA A 144 1.62 12.15 9.96
CA ALA A 144 1.68 11.42 8.69
C ALA A 144 2.96 10.55 8.62
N PRO A 145 2.85 9.27 8.23
CA PRO A 145 4.03 8.44 7.99
C PRO A 145 4.76 8.95 6.75
N LYS A 146 6.07 8.69 6.67
CA LYS A 146 6.80 8.86 5.41
C LYS A 146 6.25 7.88 4.39
N LEU A 147 5.90 8.37 3.20
CA LEU A 147 5.40 7.53 2.12
C LEU A 147 6.54 6.78 1.42
N GLU A 148 6.46 5.46 1.47
CA GLU A 148 7.38 4.52 0.84
C GLU A 148 6.58 3.46 0.06
N PRO A 149 6.99 3.07 -1.17
CA PRO A 149 6.15 2.28 -2.06
C PRO A 149 5.85 0.87 -1.52
N TRP A 150 6.73 0.30 -0.70
CA TRP A 150 6.50 -1.00 -0.07
C TRP A 150 5.35 -0.97 0.96
N GLN A 151 4.90 0.19 1.43
CA GLN A 151 3.76 0.29 2.37
C GLN A 151 2.47 -0.26 1.77
N ILE A 152 2.26 -0.12 0.46
CA ILE A 152 1.10 -0.68 -0.25
C ILE A 152 1.10 -2.22 -0.15
N ILE A 153 2.28 -2.83 -0.24
CA ILE A 153 2.45 -4.28 -0.08
C ILE A 153 2.28 -4.68 1.38
N ALA A 154 2.82 -3.89 2.32
CA ALA A 154 2.64 -4.13 3.75
C ALA A 154 1.15 -4.08 4.12
N LEU A 155 0.38 -3.11 3.58
CA LEU A 155 -1.06 -3.00 3.78
C LEU A 155 -1.81 -4.20 3.20
N GLY A 156 -1.51 -4.59 1.97
CA GLY A 156 -2.10 -5.80 1.37
C GLY A 156 -1.82 -7.05 2.20
N ARG A 157 -0.59 -7.20 2.72
CA ARG A 157 -0.23 -8.28 3.65
C ARG A 157 -1.05 -8.19 4.93
N PHE A 158 -1.07 -7.05 5.61
CA PHE A 158 -1.83 -6.84 6.85
C PHE A 158 -3.31 -7.22 6.69
N ILE A 159 -3.91 -6.82 5.58
CA ILE A 159 -5.30 -7.14 5.25
C ILE A 159 -5.50 -8.66 5.13
N ILE A 160 -4.72 -9.32 4.26
CA ILE A 160 -4.89 -10.75 3.97
C ILE A 160 -4.47 -11.64 5.14
N TRP A 161 -3.47 -11.23 5.93
CA TRP A 161 -2.97 -11.98 7.07
C TRP A 161 -4.02 -12.20 8.16
N GLY A 162 -5.03 -11.33 8.22
CA GLY A 162 -6.14 -11.49 9.14
C GLY A 162 -6.95 -12.77 8.94
N TRP A 163 -6.89 -13.43 7.77
CA TRP A 163 -7.56 -14.72 7.54
C TRP A 163 -6.81 -15.89 8.18
N PRO A 164 -5.52 -16.13 7.87
CA PRO A 164 -4.70 -17.12 8.60
C PRO A 164 -4.70 -16.90 10.12
N GLU A 165 -4.65 -15.64 10.59
CA GLU A 165 -4.75 -15.33 12.02
C GLU A 165 -6.10 -15.78 12.62
N GLY A 166 -7.17 -15.72 11.81
CA GLY A 166 -8.50 -16.23 12.14
C GLY A 166 -8.54 -17.74 12.28
N ASP A 167 -7.93 -18.46 11.33
CA ASP A 167 -7.87 -19.93 11.34
C ASP A 167 -7.10 -20.43 12.57
N ALA A 168 -5.92 -19.86 12.82
CA ALA A 168 -5.11 -20.15 14.01
C ALA A 168 -5.86 -19.83 15.32
N SER A 169 -6.63 -18.73 15.35
CA SER A 169 -7.46 -18.40 16.51
C SER A 169 -8.58 -19.43 16.73
N GLY A 170 -9.13 -19.99 15.65
CA GLY A 170 -10.08 -21.10 15.72
C GLY A 170 -9.46 -22.37 16.32
N ASP A 171 -8.22 -22.70 15.96
CA ASP A 171 -7.46 -23.80 16.57
C ASP A 171 -7.23 -23.60 18.06
N LEU A 172 -6.76 -22.42 18.45
CA LEU A 172 -6.55 -22.07 19.86
C LEU A 172 -7.84 -22.22 20.67
N GLN A 173 -8.95 -21.73 20.15
CA GLN A 173 -10.26 -21.86 20.79
C GLN A 173 -10.69 -23.32 20.95
N ARG A 174 -10.46 -24.17 19.94
CA ARG A 174 -10.71 -25.61 20.02
C ARG A 174 -9.85 -26.29 21.09
N ALA A 175 -8.63 -25.81 21.30
CA ALA A 175 -7.73 -26.26 22.37
C ALA A 175 -8.05 -25.66 23.76
N GLY A 176 -9.11 -24.84 23.88
CA GLY A 176 -9.51 -24.22 25.14
C GLY A 176 -8.73 -22.94 25.49
N ILE A 177 -7.92 -22.42 24.58
CA ILE A 177 -7.19 -21.14 24.72
C ILE A 177 -8.06 -20.02 24.15
N GLN A 178 -8.16 -18.90 24.85
CA GLN A 178 -8.88 -17.72 24.37
C GLN A 178 -7.89 -16.72 23.77
N PRO A 179 -7.76 -16.64 22.43
CA PRO A 179 -6.95 -15.61 21.79
C PRO A 179 -7.62 -14.25 21.83
N ASP A 180 -6.89 -13.22 21.41
CA ASP A 180 -7.47 -11.90 21.18
C ASP A 180 -8.63 -11.96 20.18
N PRO A 181 -9.69 -11.15 20.38
CA PRO A 181 -10.83 -11.16 19.49
C PRO A 181 -10.45 -10.70 18.08
N ILE A 182 -10.97 -11.40 17.08
CA ILE A 182 -10.85 -11.03 15.67
C ILE A 182 -12.20 -10.49 15.19
N ALA A 183 -12.16 -9.45 14.36
CA ALA A 183 -13.36 -8.86 13.80
C ALA A 183 -14.19 -9.91 13.02
N ALA A 184 -15.51 -9.91 13.25
CA ALA A 184 -16.43 -10.74 12.48
C ALA A 184 -16.39 -10.34 11.01
N ARG A 185 -16.40 -11.34 10.13
CA ARG A 185 -16.34 -11.16 8.67
C ARG A 185 -17.28 -12.16 8.01
N GLY A 186 -17.98 -11.71 6.98
CA GLY A 186 -18.83 -12.54 6.13
C GLY A 186 -18.93 -11.92 4.75
N SER A 187 -19.54 -12.63 3.81
CA SER A 187 -19.92 -12.08 2.50
C SER A 187 -20.98 -12.97 1.87
N ASN A 188 -21.83 -12.40 1.02
CA ASN A 188 -22.59 -13.14 0.01
C ASN A 188 -22.02 -12.87 -1.39
N GLN A 189 -22.20 -13.83 -2.29
CA GLN A 189 -21.99 -13.65 -3.72
C GLN A 189 -22.93 -14.55 -4.50
N TRP A 190 -23.54 -14.04 -5.58
CA TRP A 190 -24.31 -14.85 -6.54
C TRP A 190 -23.83 -14.58 -7.96
N VAL A 191 -23.85 -15.63 -8.79
CA VAL A 191 -23.74 -15.53 -10.25
C VAL A 191 -24.88 -16.30 -10.87
N ILE A 192 -25.67 -15.62 -11.72
CA ILE A 192 -26.83 -16.19 -12.38
C ILE A 192 -26.54 -16.29 -13.88
N ALA A 193 -26.64 -17.51 -14.42
CA ALA A 193 -26.42 -17.77 -15.83
C ALA A 193 -27.53 -17.11 -16.70
N PRO A 194 -27.21 -16.71 -17.95
CA PRO A 194 -28.17 -16.10 -18.88
C PRO A 194 -29.50 -16.85 -19.02
N GLY A 195 -29.46 -18.20 -19.09
CA GLY A 195 -30.67 -19.02 -19.21
C GLY A 195 -31.60 -19.00 -18.00
N ARG A 196 -31.25 -18.28 -16.93
CA ARG A 196 -32.04 -18.10 -15.70
C ARG A 196 -32.46 -16.64 -15.48
N THR A 197 -32.25 -15.75 -16.45
CA THR A 197 -32.62 -14.33 -16.37
C THR A 197 -33.60 -13.97 -17.49
N ALA A 198 -34.48 -12.99 -17.24
CA ALA A 198 -35.51 -12.61 -18.20
C ALA A 198 -34.93 -12.05 -19.50
N ASP A 199 -33.85 -11.28 -19.40
CA ASP A 199 -33.21 -10.61 -20.53
C ASP A 199 -32.11 -11.44 -21.20
N GLY A 200 -31.85 -12.67 -20.72
CA GLY A 200 -30.81 -13.54 -21.29
C GLY A 200 -29.39 -13.01 -21.08
N VAL A 201 -29.15 -12.25 -20.00
CA VAL A 201 -27.83 -11.72 -19.61
C VAL A 201 -27.36 -12.32 -18.28
N PRO A 202 -26.05 -12.47 -18.04
CA PRO A 202 -25.57 -12.89 -16.73
C PRO A 202 -25.82 -11.79 -15.69
N LEU A 203 -26.15 -12.18 -14.45
CA LEU A 203 -26.24 -11.28 -13.30
C LEU A 203 -25.23 -11.68 -12.23
N ALA A 204 -24.59 -10.70 -11.60
CA ALA A 204 -23.67 -10.90 -10.48
C ALA A 204 -24.09 -10.04 -9.29
N LEU A 205 -23.97 -10.61 -8.08
CA LEU A 205 -24.14 -9.91 -6.80
C LEU A 205 -22.82 -9.97 -6.04
N VAL A 206 -22.35 -8.80 -5.60
CA VAL A 206 -21.16 -8.63 -4.76
C VAL A 206 -21.61 -7.99 -3.45
N ASP A 207 -21.57 -8.73 -2.34
CA ASP A 207 -22.15 -8.30 -1.07
C ASP A 207 -21.23 -8.65 0.13
N PRO A 208 -20.11 -7.92 0.31
CA PRO A 208 -19.17 -8.16 1.40
C PRO A 208 -19.69 -7.61 2.76
N HIS A 209 -19.54 -8.37 3.84
CA HIS A 209 -19.96 -7.99 5.20
C HIS A 209 -18.74 -7.85 6.12
N LEU A 210 -18.13 -6.66 6.07
CA LEU A 210 -16.93 -6.32 6.83
C LEU A 210 -17.20 -5.14 7.77
N GLY A 211 -16.21 -4.78 8.58
CA GLY A 211 -16.31 -3.66 9.51
C GLY A 211 -16.58 -2.33 8.82
N TRP A 212 -17.49 -1.53 9.38
CA TRP A 212 -17.83 -0.18 8.89
C TRP A 212 -16.70 0.85 9.11
N TYR A 213 -15.71 0.48 9.93
CA TYR A 213 -14.57 1.29 10.30
C TYR A 213 -13.30 0.45 10.17
N GLY A 214 -12.15 1.10 10.04
CA GLY A 214 -10.87 0.42 9.93
C GLY A 214 -10.57 0.01 8.50
N GLN A 215 -9.88 -1.12 8.33
CA GLN A 215 -9.19 -1.44 7.09
C GLN A 215 -10.04 -1.95 5.94
N PHE A 216 -11.30 -2.28 6.22
CA PHE A 216 -12.24 -2.84 5.26
C PHE A 216 -13.35 -1.88 4.87
N ARG A 217 -13.18 -0.59 5.20
CA ARG A 217 -14.07 0.44 4.70
C ARG A 217 -13.75 0.71 3.23
N PHE A 218 -14.52 0.08 2.35
CA PHE A 218 -14.34 0.23 0.92
C PHE A 218 -14.50 1.69 0.44
N TYR A 219 -13.90 1.94 -0.70
CA TYR A 219 -13.97 3.18 -1.45
C TYR A 219 -14.40 2.85 -2.87
N GLU A 220 -15.50 3.42 -3.34
CA GLU A 220 -15.97 3.15 -4.71
C GLU A 220 -15.23 4.04 -5.70
N ALA A 221 -14.77 3.48 -6.82
CA ALA A 221 -14.13 4.21 -7.90
C ALA A 221 -14.37 3.54 -9.26
N ARG A 222 -14.30 4.34 -10.32
CA ARG A 222 -14.32 3.86 -11.71
C ARG A 222 -13.02 4.27 -12.40
N LEU A 223 -12.34 3.30 -13.00
CA LEU A 223 -10.97 3.39 -13.51
C LEU A 223 -10.97 3.09 -15.01
N TYR A 224 -10.50 4.04 -15.82
CA TYR A 224 -10.52 3.95 -17.28
C TYR A 224 -9.20 4.44 -17.89
N GLY A 225 -8.27 3.53 -18.14
CA GLY A 225 -6.98 3.82 -18.80
C GLY A 225 -6.09 2.60 -18.97
N GLY A 226 -5.49 2.45 -20.14
CA GLY A 226 -4.79 1.23 -20.52
C GLY A 226 -5.65 -0.02 -20.31
N ALA A 227 -5.08 -1.02 -19.63
CA ALA A 227 -5.79 -2.25 -19.26
C ALA A 227 -6.60 -2.15 -17.95
N LEU A 228 -6.50 -1.03 -17.21
CA LEU A 228 -7.38 -0.74 -16.08
C LEU A 228 -8.69 -0.16 -16.60
N GLN A 229 -9.68 -1.04 -16.73
CA GLN A 229 -11.02 -0.72 -17.21
C GLN A 229 -12.02 -1.34 -16.22
N THR A 230 -12.24 -0.74 -15.06
CA THR A 230 -13.02 -1.36 -13.96
C THR A 230 -13.87 -0.35 -13.22
N ALA A 231 -15.04 -0.78 -12.76
CA ALA A 231 -15.88 -0.05 -11.80
C ALA A 231 -16.15 -0.93 -10.59
N GLY A 232 -15.91 -0.41 -9.39
CA GLY A 232 -16.16 -1.15 -8.17
C GLY A 232 -15.46 -0.58 -6.94
N MET A 233 -15.13 -1.47 -6.02
CA MET A 233 -14.59 -1.12 -4.71
C MET A 233 -13.07 -1.26 -4.71
N THR A 234 -12.40 -0.24 -4.20
CA THR A 234 -10.99 -0.23 -3.77
C THR A 234 -10.93 -0.18 -2.25
N ILE A 235 -9.72 -0.29 -1.71
CA ILE A 235 -9.45 -0.02 -0.29
C ILE A 235 -8.55 1.21 -0.23
N PRO A 236 -8.85 2.21 0.62
CA PRO A 236 -7.97 3.35 0.85
C PRO A 236 -6.54 2.90 1.17
N GLY A 237 -5.58 3.35 0.35
CA GLY A 237 -4.17 2.96 0.42
C GLY A 237 -3.75 1.86 -0.57
N LEU A 238 -4.66 1.37 -1.43
CA LEU A 238 -4.35 0.41 -2.48
C LEU A 238 -4.66 0.98 -3.89
N PRO A 239 -3.82 0.67 -4.91
CA PRO A 239 -3.88 1.29 -6.23
C PRO A 239 -4.87 0.64 -7.21
N LEU A 240 -5.69 -0.33 -6.79
CA LEU A 240 -6.51 -1.14 -7.68
C LEU A 240 -7.89 -1.45 -7.08
N SER A 241 -8.86 -1.70 -7.96
CA SER A 241 -10.14 -2.31 -7.60
C SER A 241 -9.91 -3.74 -7.09
N VAL A 242 -10.48 -4.05 -5.93
CA VAL A 242 -10.43 -5.39 -5.30
C VAL A 242 -11.69 -6.20 -5.58
N LEU A 243 -12.83 -5.52 -5.77
CA LEU A 243 -14.12 -6.11 -6.11
C LEU A 243 -14.79 -5.23 -7.16
N GLY A 244 -15.58 -5.81 -8.06
CA GLY A 244 -16.32 -5.01 -9.02
C GLY A 244 -16.59 -5.71 -10.34
N HIS A 245 -16.63 -4.94 -11.41
CA HIS A 245 -16.88 -5.45 -12.75
C HIS A 245 -16.27 -4.55 -13.83
N ASN A 246 -16.26 -5.09 -15.04
CA ASN A 246 -16.01 -4.34 -16.26
C ASN A 246 -16.93 -4.84 -17.37
N ARG A 247 -16.65 -4.44 -18.61
CA ARG A 247 -17.42 -4.84 -19.80
C ARG A 247 -17.49 -6.36 -20.00
N TYR A 248 -16.53 -7.11 -19.49
CA TYR A 248 -16.33 -8.53 -19.81
C TYR A 248 -16.53 -9.47 -18.61
N CYS A 249 -16.31 -9.02 -17.38
CA CYS A 249 -16.42 -9.86 -16.19
C CYS A 249 -16.84 -9.08 -14.94
N SER A 250 -17.31 -9.82 -13.94
CA SER A 250 -17.49 -9.35 -12.56
C SER A 250 -16.72 -10.27 -11.62
N VAL A 251 -16.07 -9.68 -10.61
CA VAL A 251 -15.27 -10.37 -9.61
C VAL A 251 -15.76 -10.00 -8.22
N ALA A 252 -16.04 -11.04 -7.44
CA ALA A 252 -16.38 -10.97 -6.02
C ALA A 252 -15.44 -11.89 -5.23
N MET A 253 -15.30 -11.64 -3.92
CA MET A 253 -14.59 -12.52 -3.01
C MET A 253 -15.43 -12.71 -1.74
N THR A 254 -15.58 -13.95 -1.31
CA THR A 254 -16.27 -14.29 -0.05
C THR A 254 -15.30 -14.91 0.96
N THR A 255 -15.62 -14.78 2.24
CA THR A 255 -14.92 -15.52 3.30
C THR A 255 -15.26 -17.01 3.23
N GLY A 256 -14.42 -17.87 3.82
CA GLY A 256 -14.60 -19.34 3.79
C GLY A 256 -13.62 -20.07 2.87
N GLY A 257 -12.36 -19.61 2.82
CA GLY A 257 -11.27 -20.26 2.08
C GLY A 257 -10.74 -21.53 2.76
N PRO A 258 -9.70 -22.16 2.17
CA PRO A 258 -9.01 -23.29 2.79
C PRO A 258 -8.35 -22.88 4.11
N ASP A 259 -8.15 -23.86 4.98
CA ASP A 259 -7.32 -23.71 6.17
C ASP A 259 -5.90 -23.26 5.77
N ALA A 260 -5.49 -22.09 6.27
CA ALA A 260 -4.25 -21.42 5.86
C ALA A 260 -3.25 -21.24 7.00
N ALA A 261 -3.54 -21.74 8.21
CA ALA A 261 -2.63 -21.68 9.34
C ALA A 261 -2.89 -22.80 10.34
N ASP A 262 -1.80 -23.37 10.86
CA ASP A 262 -1.82 -24.34 11.95
C ASP A 262 -1.21 -23.76 13.23
N VAL A 263 -1.67 -24.25 14.37
CA VAL A 263 -1.06 -23.98 15.67
C VAL A 263 -0.30 -25.20 16.17
N TYR A 264 0.94 -24.99 16.59
CA TYR A 264 1.82 -26.03 17.15
C TYR A 264 2.02 -25.79 18.64
N GLU A 265 1.88 -26.86 19.45
CA GLU A 265 2.31 -26.87 20.85
C GLU A 265 3.78 -27.25 20.90
N GLU A 266 4.60 -26.37 21.48
CA GLU A 266 6.05 -26.52 21.56
C GLU A 266 6.50 -26.80 23.00
N GLU A 267 7.32 -27.84 23.21
CA GLU A 267 7.96 -28.10 24.49
C GLU A 267 9.17 -27.17 24.64
N LEU A 268 9.16 -26.29 25.66
CA LEU A 268 10.28 -25.39 25.95
C LEU A 268 11.37 -26.09 26.78
N ASN A 269 12.64 -25.81 26.49
CA ASN A 269 13.74 -26.32 27.30
C ASN A 269 13.67 -25.71 28.73
N PRO A 270 13.52 -26.52 29.79
CA PRO A 270 13.45 -26.02 31.18
C PRO A 270 14.69 -25.24 31.64
N GLU A 271 15.85 -25.50 31.04
CA GLU A 271 17.12 -24.84 31.36
C GLU A 271 17.37 -23.59 30.48
N ASN A 272 16.72 -23.51 29.32
CA ASN A 272 16.87 -22.39 28.39
C ASN A 272 15.54 -22.12 27.64
N PRO A 273 14.69 -21.19 28.12
CA PRO A 273 13.36 -20.95 27.54
C PRO A 273 13.39 -20.34 26.12
N ARG A 274 14.58 -20.07 25.56
CA ARG A 274 14.76 -19.69 24.15
C ARG A 274 14.99 -20.89 23.23
N GLN A 275 14.81 -22.11 23.73
CA GLN A 275 14.88 -23.32 22.95
C GLN A 275 13.56 -24.07 23.01
N TYR A 276 13.22 -24.71 21.89
CA TYR A 276 12.07 -25.62 21.76
C TYR A 276 12.55 -27.01 21.33
N ARG A 277 11.75 -28.04 21.62
CA ARG A 277 12.08 -29.42 21.25
C ARG A 277 11.56 -29.74 19.85
N TYR A 278 12.45 -30.22 18.99
CA TYR A 278 12.09 -30.67 17.64
C TYR A 278 12.92 -31.90 17.25
N ASP A 279 12.27 -32.96 16.76
CA ASP A 279 12.90 -34.25 16.42
C ASP A 279 13.81 -34.80 17.53
N GLY A 280 13.36 -34.65 18.79
CA GLY A 280 14.09 -35.12 19.96
C GLY A 280 15.29 -34.27 20.38
N GLN A 281 15.55 -33.14 19.72
CA GLN A 281 16.67 -32.24 20.01
C GLN A 281 16.18 -30.85 20.42
N TRP A 282 16.94 -30.17 21.27
CA TRP A 282 16.72 -28.76 21.57
C TRP A 282 17.23 -27.88 20.44
N ARG A 283 16.39 -26.97 19.94
CA ARG A 283 16.71 -26.01 18.90
C ARG A 283 16.50 -24.59 19.38
N ASP A 284 17.40 -23.68 19.01
CA ASP A 284 17.28 -22.27 19.35
C ASP A 284 16.13 -21.60 18.58
N MET A 285 15.35 -20.78 19.28
CA MET A 285 14.38 -19.88 18.68
C MET A 285 15.09 -18.71 17.99
N THR A 286 14.50 -18.21 16.91
CA THR A 286 14.92 -16.92 16.35
C THR A 286 14.35 -15.79 17.20
N VAL A 287 15.20 -15.13 18.00
CA VAL A 287 14.80 -14.01 18.86
C VAL A 287 15.05 -12.68 18.15
N ARG A 288 14.06 -11.78 18.20
CA ARG A 288 14.14 -10.41 17.68
C ARG A 288 13.78 -9.45 18.80
N THR A 289 14.57 -8.38 18.95
CA THR A 289 14.39 -7.34 19.97
C THR A 289 14.02 -6.03 19.33
#